data_AF-A0AAV0LID0-F1
#
_entry.id   AF-A0AAV0LID0-F1
#
_cell.length_a   1.000
_cell.length_b   1.000
_cell.length_c   1.000
_cell.angle_alpha   90.00
_cell.angle_beta   90.00
_cell.angle_gamma   90.00
#
_symmetry.space_group_name_H-M   'P 1'
#
loop_
_entity.id
_entity.type
_entity.pdbx_description
1 polymer ?
#
loop_
_entity_poly.entity_id
_entity_poly.type
_entity_poly.pdbx_seq_one_letter_code
_entity_poly.pdbx_strand_id
1 'polypeptide(L)'
;SCWQVKKHIKGGEGHEGGIFTVEAPLHASNVQVVDPVTGRPCKVGIKYLEDGTKVRVSRASGSIIPRPEILKIRTTPRPTEAGPKDTTMDVVLEKTYDSKTGKGMPDL
;
A
#
# COMPACT_ATOMS: atom_id res chain seq x y z
N SER A 1 20.48 -2.80 -7.48
CA SER A 1 21.11 -1.47 -7.53
C SER A 1 20.09 -0.45 -8.00
N CYS A 2 19.98 0.70 -7.33
CA CYS A 2 19.10 1.79 -7.76
C CYS A 2 19.85 2.71 -8.74
N TRP A 3 19.20 3.15 -9.82
CA TRP A 3 19.79 4.08 -10.78
C TRP A 3 19.77 5.50 -10.22
N GLN A 4 20.92 6.17 -10.26
CA GLN A 4 21.10 7.50 -9.67
C GLN A 4 21.57 8.49 -10.72
N VAL A 5 21.04 9.70 -10.65
CA VAL A 5 21.45 10.83 -11.49
C VAL A 5 21.83 12.02 -10.63
N LYS A 6 22.84 12.78 -11.07
CA LYS A 6 23.27 14.01 -10.42
C LYS A 6 22.42 15.17 -10.93
N LYS A 7 21.61 15.78 -10.05
CA LYS A 7 20.83 16.98 -10.36
C LYS A 7 21.50 18.20 -9.75
N HIS A 8 21.71 19.22 -10.58
CA HIS A 8 22.16 20.53 -10.14
C HIS A 8 20.94 21.36 -9.79
N ILE A 9 20.81 21.77 -8.53
CA ILE A 9 19.70 22.60 -8.06
C ILE A 9 20.26 23.97 -7.71
N LYS A 10 19.69 25.01 -8.32
CA LYS A 10 20.00 26.40 -7.99
C LYS A 10 19.40 26.73 -6.62
N GLY A 11 20.21 27.28 -5.71
CA GLY A 11 19.76 27.72 -4.39
C GLY A 11 18.80 28.91 -4.48
N GLY A 12 17.87 28.99 -3.53
CA GLY A 12 16.88 30.06 -3.38
C GLY A 12 16.57 30.32 -1.91
N GLU A 13 15.61 31.19 -1.61
CA GLU A 13 15.20 31.43 -0.22
C GLU A 13 14.56 30.17 0.37
N GLY A 14 15.23 29.56 1.36
CA GLY A 14 14.76 28.38 2.08
C GLY A 14 15.40 27.05 1.66
N HIS A 15 16.23 27.00 0.62
CA HIS A 15 16.96 25.78 0.24
C HIS A 15 18.36 26.06 -0.28
N GLU A 16 19.33 25.28 0.20
CA GLU A 16 20.71 25.35 -0.26
C GLU A 16 20.84 24.80 -1.69
N GLY A 17 21.66 25.48 -2.51
CA GLY A 17 22.02 25.03 -3.85
C GLY A 17 23.11 23.96 -3.80
N GLY A 18 23.09 23.03 -4.75
CA GLY A 18 24.07 21.94 -4.75
C GLY A 18 23.83 20.88 -5.80
N ILE A 19 24.72 19.88 -5.80
CA ILE A 19 24.59 18.69 -6.62
C ILE A 19 23.99 17.58 -5.76
N PHE A 20 22.74 17.24 -6.04
CA PHE A 20 22.04 16.19 -5.33
C PHE A 20 22.05 14.91 -6.15
N THR A 21 22.40 13.80 -5.51
CA THR A 21 22.29 12.48 -6.12
C THR A 21 20.88 11.96 -5.84
N VAL A 22 20.05 11.91 -6.88
CA VAL A 22 18.63 11.52 -6.76
C VAL A 22 18.40 10.24 -7.54
N GLU A 23 17.53 9.38 -7.02
CA GLU A 23 17.08 8.19 -7.73
C GLU A 23 16.30 8.57 -9.01
N ALA A 24 16.50 7.78 -10.06
CA ALA A 24 15.84 7.97 -11.34
C ALA A 24 15.12 6.70 -11.78
N PRO A 25 14.02 6.83 -12.53
CA PRO A 25 13.21 5.70 -12.93
C PRO A 25 14.00 4.76 -13.84
N LEU A 26 13.77 3.46 -13.66
CA LEU A 26 14.26 2.39 -14.52
C LEU A 26 13.09 1.70 -15.19
N HIS A 27 13.28 1.30 -16.45
CA HIS A 27 12.27 0.54 -17.16
C HIS A 27 12.08 -0.85 -16.54
N ALA A 28 10.84 -1.32 -16.44
CA ALA A 28 10.48 -2.55 -15.74
C ALA A 28 11.17 -3.81 -16.30
N SER A 29 11.55 -3.81 -17.58
CA SER A 29 12.28 -4.93 -18.20
C SER A 29 13.68 -5.14 -17.62
N ASN A 30 14.27 -4.10 -17.02
CA ASN A 30 15.65 -4.10 -16.54
C ASN A 30 15.74 -4.47 -15.04
N VAL A 31 14.62 -4.82 -14.41
CA VAL A 31 14.53 -5.19 -13.00
C VAL A 31 13.87 -6.56 -12.84
N GLN A 32 14.30 -7.31 -11.82
CA GLN A 32 13.70 -8.60 -11.45
C GLN A 32 13.52 -8.68 -9.94
N VAL A 33 12.52 -9.46 -9.51
CA VAL A 33 12.26 -9.71 -8.10
C VAL A 33 13.29 -10.70 -7.58
N VAL A 34 13.83 -10.40 -6.40
CA VAL A 34 14.78 -11.29 -5.72
C VAL A 34 14.01 -12.31 -4.89
N ASP A 35 14.40 -13.56 -5.00
CA ASP A 35 13.88 -14.64 -4.16
C ASP A 35 14.37 -14.47 -2.70
N PRO A 36 13.49 -14.44 -1.70
CA PRO A 36 13.90 -14.26 -0.30
C PRO A 36 14.80 -15.38 0.24
N VAL A 37 14.72 -16.58 -0.34
CA VAL A 37 15.51 -17.74 0.13
C VAL A 37 16.89 -17.79 -0.53
N THR A 38 16.93 -17.71 -1.85
CA THR A 38 18.19 -17.89 -2.60
C THR A 38 18.95 -16.58 -2.85
N GLY A 39 18.32 -15.41 -2.66
CA GLY A 39 18.91 -14.10 -2.94
C GLY A 39 19.18 -13.84 -4.43
N ARG A 40 18.70 -14.72 -5.32
CA ARG A 40 18.90 -14.62 -6.77
C ARG A 40 17.70 -13.99 -7.46
N PRO A 41 17.88 -13.31 -8.61
CA PRO A 41 16.78 -12.83 -9.41
C PRO A 41 15.95 -14.01 -9.92
N CYS A 42 14.63 -13.92 -9.77
CA CYS A 42 13.71 -15.01 -10.12
C CYS A 42 12.48 -14.51 -10.88
N LYS A 43 11.87 -15.42 -11.66
CA LYS A 43 10.56 -15.20 -12.27
C LYS A 43 9.46 -15.53 -11.27
N VAL A 44 8.45 -14.68 -11.18
CA VAL A 44 7.32 -14.83 -10.26
C VAL A 44 6.15 -15.53 -10.96
N GLY A 45 5.55 -16.50 -10.30
CA GLY A 45 4.26 -17.10 -10.63
C GLY A 45 3.19 -16.73 -9.60
N ILE A 46 1.93 -17.09 -9.88
CA ILE A 46 0.79 -16.92 -8.99
C ILE A 46 0.27 -18.31 -8.63
N LYS A 47 -0.03 -18.53 -7.35
CA LYS A 47 -0.77 -19.71 -6.86
C LYS A 47 -1.87 -19.27 -5.89
N TYR A 48 -2.88 -20.11 -5.75
CA TYR A 48 -3.92 -19.96 -4.74
C TYR A 48 -3.64 -20.93 -3.60
N LEU A 49 -3.76 -20.45 -2.36
CA LEU A 49 -3.73 -21.29 -1.17
C LEU A 49 -5.09 -21.95 -0.95
N GLU A 50 -5.16 -22.90 -0.01
CA GLU A 50 -6.40 -23.58 0.36
C GLU A 50 -7.46 -22.61 0.90
N ASP A 51 -7.01 -21.52 1.55
CA ASP A 51 -7.85 -20.42 2.03
C ASP A 51 -8.40 -19.50 0.92
N GLY A 52 -8.11 -19.79 -0.36
CA GLY A 52 -8.51 -18.98 -1.51
C GLY A 52 -7.68 -17.70 -1.72
N THR A 53 -6.68 -17.44 -0.87
CA THR A 53 -5.82 -16.26 -0.99
C THR A 53 -4.83 -16.38 -2.14
N LYS A 54 -4.68 -15.31 -2.92
CA LYS A 54 -3.76 -15.24 -4.06
C LYS A 54 -2.36 -14.84 -3.61
N VAL A 55 -1.39 -15.73 -3.81
CA VAL A 55 0.01 -15.50 -3.42
C VAL A 55 0.96 -15.52 -4.62
N ARG A 56 2.04 -14.76 -4.52
CA ARG A 56 3.16 -14.78 -5.47
C ARG A 56 4.15 -15.85 -5.06
N VAL A 57 4.67 -16.61 -6.02
CA VAL A 57 5.58 -17.73 -5.77
C VAL A 57 6.80 -17.62 -6.68
N SER A 58 8.00 -17.83 -6.15
CA SER A 58 9.23 -17.94 -6.95
C SER A 58 9.19 -19.19 -7.81
N ARG A 59 9.42 -19.07 -9.13
CA ARG A 59 9.55 -20.25 -10.01
C ARG A 59 10.84 -21.04 -9.76
N ALA A 60 11.86 -20.42 -9.17
CA ALA A 60 13.16 -21.06 -8.95
C ALA A 60 13.18 -21.94 -7.70
N SER A 61 12.62 -21.45 -6.59
CA SER A 61 12.65 -22.10 -5.28
C SER A 61 11.28 -22.62 -4.82
N GLY A 62 10.20 -22.24 -5.49
CA GLY A 62 8.85 -22.54 -5.03
C GLY A 62 8.43 -21.74 -3.78
N SER A 63 9.28 -20.86 -3.27
CA SER A 63 9.03 -20.07 -2.07
C SER A 63 7.99 -18.97 -2.30
N ILE A 64 7.21 -18.65 -1.26
CA ILE A 64 6.20 -17.59 -1.31
C ILE A 64 6.88 -16.23 -1.17
N ILE A 65 6.54 -15.31 -2.08
CA ILE A 65 7.01 -13.92 -2.06
C ILE A 65 5.85 -13.04 -1.56
N PRO A 66 5.80 -12.72 -0.25
CA PRO A 66 4.71 -11.92 0.29
C PRO A 66 4.70 -10.52 -0.33
N ARG A 67 3.53 -9.87 -0.31
CA ARG A 67 3.44 -8.45 -0.67
C ARG A 67 3.98 -7.64 0.50
N PRO A 68 4.99 -6.78 0.30
CA PRO A 68 5.56 -6.00 1.39
C PRO A 68 4.50 -5.08 2.01
N GLU A 69 4.58 -4.90 3.32
CA GLU A 69 3.57 -4.17 4.10
C GLU A 69 3.45 -2.71 3.70
N ILE A 70 4.53 -2.11 3.20
CA ILE A 70 4.54 -0.72 2.71
C ILE A 70 3.46 -0.43 1.66
N LEU A 71 3.09 -1.44 0.86
CA LEU A 71 2.06 -1.29 -0.17
C LEU A 71 0.63 -1.29 0.39
N LYS A 72 0.45 -1.54 1.69
CA LYS A 72 -0.82 -1.48 2.41
C LYS A 72 -1.01 -0.14 3.12
N ILE A 73 0.07 0.62 3.29
CA ILE A 73 0.07 1.90 3.99
C ILE A 73 -0.50 2.97 3.04
N ARG A 74 -1.37 3.84 3.58
CA ARG A 74 -1.87 5.01 2.84
C ARG A 74 -0.78 6.07 2.73
N THR A 75 -0.63 6.68 1.56
CA THR A 75 0.34 7.77 1.34
C THR A 75 0.03 8.99 2.21
N THR A 76 -1.25 9.26 2.46
CA THR A 76 -1.69 10.31 3.38
C THR A 76 -2.27 9.67 4.65
N PRO A 77 -1.73 10.01 5.84
CA PRO A 77 -2.28 9.51 7.09
C PRO A 77 -3.67 10.11 7.31
N ARG A 78 -4.61 9.28 7.80
CA ARG A 78 -5.91 9.80 8.26
C ARG A 78 -5.70 10.46 9.62
N PRO A 79 -6.28 11.65 9.88
CA PRO A 79 -6.34 12.18 11.23
C PRO A 79 -7.01 11.17 12.17
N THR A 80 -6.42 10.94 13.34
CA THR A 80 -6.94 9.98 14.33
C THR A 80 -8.15 10.54 15.06
N GLU A 81 -8.25 11.86 15.16
CA GLU A 81 -9.36 12.57 15.80
C GLU A 81 -10.47 12.86 14.79
N ALA A 82 -11.71 12.64 15.21
CA ALA A 82 -12.89 12.97 14.41
C ALA A 82 -12.99 14.50 14.26
N GLY A 83 -13.06 14.98 13.03
CA GLY A 83 -13.29 16.38 12.75
C GLY A 83 -14.73 16.81 13.05
N PRO A 84 -15.04 18.10 12.98
CA PRO A 84 -16.38 18.64 13.24
C PRO A 84 -17.46 18.14 12.26
N LYS A 85 -17.07 17.45 11.18
CA LYS A 85 -17.96 16.88 10.16
C LYS A 85 -18.00 15.36 10.20
N ASP A 86 -17.24 14.72 11.08
CA ASP A 86 -17.21 13.27 11.21
C ASP A 86 -18.23 12.83 12.26
N THR A 87 -19.06 11.84 11.92
CA THR A 87 -20.02 11.27 12.85
C THR A 87 -19.29 10.42 13.88
N THR A 88 -19.66 10.54 15.16
CA THR A 88 -19.15 9.67 16.22
C THR A 88 -19.58 8.22 15.96
N MET A 89 -18.74 7.26 16.36
CA MET A 89 -19.01 5.84 16.13
C MET A 89 -20.30 5.36 16.83
N ASP A 90 -20.66 6.00 17.94
CA ASP A 90 -21.88 5.69 18.70
C ASP A 90 -23.15 5.93 17.86
N VAL A 91 -23.19 7.03 17.10
CA VAL A 91 -24.32 7.37 16.21
C VAL A 91 -24.37 6.42 15.01
N VAL A 92 -23.22 5.98 14.50
CA VAL A 92 -23.13 5.09 13.33
C VAL A 92 -23.55 3.66 13.67
N LEU A 93 -23.19 3.18 14.86
CA LEU A 93 -23.51 1.83 15.32
C LEU A 93 -24.94 1.73 15.88
N GLU A 94 -25.60 2.85 16.12
CA GLU A 94 -27.00 2.88 16.52
C GLU A 94 -27.89 2.25 15.43
N LYS A 95 -28.51 1.11 15.77
CA LYS A 95 -29.48 0.45 14.89
C LYS A 95 -30.79 1.25 14.87
N THR A 96 -30.91 2.12 13.88
CA THR A 96 -32.10 2.94 13.61
C THR A 96 -33.24 2.17 12.93
N TYR A 97 -32.96 1.00 12.35
CA TYR A 97 -33.94 0.14 11.70
C TYR A 97 -33.77 -1.32 12.11
N ASP A 98 -34.86 -1.95 12.53
CA ASP A 98 -34.94 -3.39 12.75
C ASP A 98 -36.27 -3.92 12.21
N SER A 99 -36.17 -4.71 11.13
CA SER A 99 -37.31 -5.27 10.41
C SER A 99 -38.06 -6.35 11.20
N LYS A 100 -37.45 -6.96 12.22
CA LYS A 100 -38.11 -8.02 13.01
C LYS A 100 -38.92 -7.45 14.17
N THR A 101 -38.42 -6.38 14.79
CA THR A 101 -39.10 -5.71 15.91
C THR A 101 -39.95 -4.52 15.47
N GLY A 102 -39.99 -4.19 14.16
CA GLY A 102 -40.76 -3.06 13.62
C GLY A 102 -40.19 -1.69 13.98
N LYS A 103 -38.92 -1.62 14.41
CA LYS A 103 -38.29 -0.37 14.86
C LYS A 103 -37.87 0.44 13.63
N GLY A 104 -38.33 1.69 13.52
CA GLY A 104 -37.96 2.60 12.43
C GLY A 104 -38.86 2.56 11.19
N MET A 105 -40.00 1.87 11.24
CA MET A 105 -41.05 1.95 10.22
C MET A 105 -42.11 2.94 10.72
N PRO A 106 -42.41 4.05 9.99
CA PRO A 106 -43.53 4.91 10.38
C PRO A 106 -44.84 4.14 10.21
N ASP A 107 -45.78 4.36 11.13
CA ASP A 107 -47.15 3.88 10.97
C ASP A 107 -47.72 4.46 9.67
N LEU A 108 -48.11 3.59 8.74
CA LEU A 108 -48.71 3.94 7.45
C LEU A 108 -50.09 4.59 7.62
#